data_AF-A0A944BXJ9-F1
#
_entry.id   AF-A0A944BXJ9-F1
#
_cell.length_a   1.000
_cell.length_b   1.000
_cell.length_c   1.000
_cell.angle_alpha   90.00
_cell.angle_beta   90.00
_cell.angle_gamma   90.00
#
_symmetry.space_group_name_H-M   'P 1'
#
loop_
_entity.id
_entity.type
_entity.pdbx_description
1 polymer ?
#
loop_
_entity_poly.entity_id
_entity_poly.type
_entity_poly.pdbx_seq_one_letter_code
_entity_poly.pdbx_strand_id
1 'polypeptide(L)'
;MLEYLKQLDAELLCTLNGWNCPYADQLMWLVSGKFSSALIIIVLLALLARHRSWRGILTFVIMTALVVLLADRISSGIIKPIVERLRPTHDPDLQNIVHVVNGYRGGLYG
;
A
#
# COMPACT_ATOMS: atom_id res chain seq x y z
N MET A 1 21.65 -16.66 0.29
CA MET A 1 20.19 -16.76 0.07
C MET A 1 19.50 -15.41 0.30
N LEU A 2 19.66 -14.76 1.46
CA LEU A 2 19.05 -13.45 1.71
C LEU A 2 19.53 -12.35 0.74
N GLU A 3 20.83 -12.27 0.49
CA GLU A 3 21.40 -11.31 -0.48
C GLU A 3 20.87 -11.54 -1.90
N TYR A 4 20.76 -12.79 -2.32
CA TYR A 4 20.14 -13.14 -3.60
C TYR A 4 18.69 -12.63 -3.70
N LEU A 5 17.89 -12.77 -2.63
CA LEU A 5 16.53 -12.24 -2.61
C LEU A 5 16.50 -10.71 -2.67
N LYS A 6 17.42 -10.03 -1.98
CA LYS A 6 17.53 -8.57 -2.05
C LYS A 6 17.89 -8.10 -3.46
N GLN A 7 18.84 -8.77 -4.10
CA GLN A 7 19.25 -8.45 -5.46
C GLN A 7 18.09 -8.69 -6.45
N LEU A 8 17.41 -9.82 -6.34
CA LEU A 8 16.24 -10.14 -7.17
C LEU A 8 15.11 -9.11 -6.99
N ASP A 9 14.82 -8.70 -5.74
CA ASP A 9 13.83 -7.65 -5.43
C ASP A 9 14.20 -6.32 -6.11
N ALA A 10 15.47 -5.91 -6.03
CA ALA A 10 15.96 -4.68 -6.68
C ALA A 10 15.92 -4.76 -8.22
N GLU A 11 16.30 -5.88 -8.82
CA GLU A 11 16.26 -6.09 -10.26
C GLU A 11 14.82 -6.07 -10.79
N LEU A 12 13.89 -6.75 -10.11
CA LEU A 12 12.46 -6.72 -10.46
C LEU A 12 11.88 -5.32 -10.33
N LEU A 13 12.27 -4.58 -9.28
CA LEU A 13 11.84 -3.20 -9.11
C LEU A 13 12.34 -2.31 -10.25
N CYS A 14 13.64 -2.35 -10.56
CA CYS A 14 14.23 -1.52 -11.61
C CYS A 14 13.69 -1.87 -13.00
N THR A 15 13.44 -3.14 -13.29
CA THR A 15 12.87 -3.57 -14.57
C THR A 15 11.44 -3.08 -14.76
N LEU A 16 10.57 -3.27 -13.75
CA LEU A 16 9.18 -2.79 -13.81
C LEU A 16 9.10 -1.26 -13.80
N ASN A 17 9.90 -0.61 -12.96
CA ASN A 17 9.94 0.85 -12.86
C ASN A 17 10.54 1.51 -14.11
N GLY A 18 11.45 0.82 -14.81
CA GLY A 18 11.99 1.23 -16.11
C GLY A 18 10.96 1.20 -17.24
N TRP A 19 9.90 0.39 -17.13
CA TRP A 19 8.76 0.37 -18.06
C TRP A 19 7.70 1.43 -17.72
N ASN A 20 8.10 2.54 -17.09
CA ASN A 20 7.20 3.64 -16.79
C ASN A 20 6.60 4.24 -18.07
N CYS A 21 5.35 4.66 -17.98
CA CYS A 21 4.61 5.29 -19.07
C CYS A 21 3.64 6.31 -18.45
N PRO A 22 3.57 7.56 -18.93
CA PRO A 22 2.74 8.60 -18.31
C PRO A 22 1.27 8.19 -18.10
N TYR A 23 0.68 7.45 -19.05
CA TYR A 23 -0.69 6.96 -18.94
C TYR A 23 -0.83 5.86 -17.89
N ALA A 24 0.11 4.92 -17.86
CA ALA A 24 0.11 3.83 -16.88
C ALA A 24 0.37 4.36 -15.46
N ASP A 25 1.26 5.33 -15.32
CA ASP A 25 1.60 5.98 -14.05
C ASP A 25 0.38 6.71 -13.47
N GLN A 26 -0.36 7.44 -14.30
CA GLN A 26 -1.57 8.13 -13.85
C GLN A 26 -2.70 7.15 -13.51
N LEU A 27 -2.82 6.04 -14.25
CA LEU A 27 -3.76 4.97 -13.91
C LEU A 27 -3.39 4.31 -12.58
N MET A 28 -2.12 3.95 -12.37
CA MET A 28 -1.64 3.36 -11.11
C MET A 28 -1.79 4.32 -9.93
N TRP A 29 -1.60 5.61 -10.16
CA TRP A 29 -1.85 6.65 -9.17
C TRP A 29 -3.32 6.72 -8.75
N LEU A 30 -4.25 6.63 -9.71
CA LEU A 30 -5.68 6.61 -9.44
C LEU A 30 -6.10 5.32 -8.71
N VAL A 31 -5.64 4.16 -9.20
CA VAL A 31 -5.95 2.85 -8.60
C VAL A 31 -5.44 2.76 -7.16
N SER A 32 -4.24 3.26 -6.88
CA SER A 32 -3.66 3.27 -5.52
C SER A 32 -4.23 4.38 -4.62
N GLY A 33 -5.05 5.27 -5.17
CA GLY A 33 -5.62 6.40 -4.45
C GLY A 33 -6.70 5.99 -3.44
N LYS A 34 -6.93 6.87 -2.45
CA LYS A 34 -7.95 6.67 -1.40
C LYS A 34 -9.36 6.45 -1.94
N PHE A 35 -9.67 7.03 -3.10
CA PHE A 35 -10.97 6.90 -3.75
C PHE A 35 -11.27 5.45 -4.17
N SER A 36 -10.27 4.73 -4.67
CA SER A 36 -10.42 3.34 -5.11
C SER A 36 -10.77 2.42 -3.95
N SER A 37 -10.07 2.53 -2.83
CA SER A 37 -10.40 1.77 -1.61
C SER A 37 -11.77 2.17 -1.05
N ALA A 38 -12.14 3.46 -1.09
CA ALA A 38 -13.44 3.92 -0.64
C ALA A 38 -14.58 3.34 -1.49
N LEU A 39 -14.42 3.25 -2.81
CA LEU A 39 -15.41 2.64 -3.70
C LEU A 39 -15.65 1.17 -3.34
N ILE A 40 -14.59 0.40 -3.09
CA ILE A 40 -14.69 -1.00 -2.67
C ILE A 40 -15.48 -1.11 -1.35
N ILE A 41 -15.17 -0.25 -0.37
CA ILE A 41 -15.88 -0.23 0.92
C ILE A 41 -17.36 0.14 0.72
N ILE A 42 -17.69 1.13 -0.12
CA ILE A 42 -19.07 1.54 -0.40
C ILE A 42 -19.86 0.39 -1.02
N VAL A 43 -19.31 -0.28 -2.04
CA VAL A 43 -19.97 -1.43 -2.68
C VAL A 43 -20.19 -2.55 -1.67
N LEU A 44 -19.19 -2.85 -0.84
CA LEU A 44 -19.31 -3.88 0.20
C LEU A 44 -20.42 -3.53 1.20
N LEU A 45 -20.48 -2.29 1.68
CA LEU A 45 -21.52 -1.83 2.61
C LEU A 45 -22.91 -1.87 1.98
N ALA A 46 -23.05 -1.51 0.70
CA ALA A 46 -24.31 -1.59 -0.02
C ALA A 46 -24.81 -3.05 -0.14
N LEU A 47 -23.92 -3.99 -0.42
CA LEU A 47 -24.24 -5.42 -0.46
C LEU A 47 -24.65 -5.92 0.93
N LEU A 48 -23.93 -5.55 2.00
CA LEU A 48 -24.32 -5.92 3.37
C LEU A 48 -25.68 -5.31 3.75
N ALA A 49 -25.96 -4.08 3.34
CA ALA A 49 -27.22 -3.41 3.63
C ALA A 49 -28.44 -4.12 3.02
N ARG A 50 -28.25 -4.82 1.89
CA ARG A 50 -29.31 -5.62 1.26
C ARG A 50 -29.62 -6.91 2.02
N HIS A 51 -28.66 -7.47 2.75
CA HIS A 51 -28.76 -8.82 3.32
C HIS A 51 -28.72 -8.88 4.86
N ARG A 52 -28.38 -7.79 5.54
CA ARG A 52 -28.21 -7.76 7.01
C ARG A 52 -28.96 -6.60 7.65
N SER A 53 -29.31 -6.81 8.92
CA SER A 53 -29.88 -5.75 9.75
C SER A 53 -28.84 -4.66 10.05
N TRP A 54 -29.29 -3.43 10.29
CA TRP A 54 -28.43 -2.30 10.67
C TRP A 54 -27.42 -2.63 11.77
N ARG A 55 -27.84 -3.42 12.78
CA ARG A 55 -26.95 -3.87 13.87
C ARG A 55 -25.80 -4.75 13.38
N GLY A 56 -26.06 -5.63 12.41
CA GLY A 56 -25.03 -6.48 11.80
C GLY A 56 -24.05 -5.72 10.91
N ILE A 57 -24.52 -4.66 10.24
CA ILE A 57 -23.65 -3.77 9.46
C ILE A 57 -22.75 -2.99 10.42
N LEU A 58 -23.31 -2.45 11.50
CA LEU A 58 -22.56 -1.70 12.49
C LEU A 58 -21.46 -2.54 13.14
N THR A 59 -21.76 -3.77 13.57
CA THR A 59 -20.74 -4.67 14.13
C THR A 59 -19.66 -5.02 13.11
N PHE A 60 -20.02 -5.27 11.85
CA PHE A 60 -19.05 -5.52 10.77
C PHE A 60 -18.10 -4.34 10.56
N VAL A 61 -18.63 -3.11 10.49
CA VAL A 61 -17.84 -1.89 10.33
C VAL A 61 -16.89 -1.70 11.50
N ILE A 62 -17.38 -1.85 12.74
CA ILE A 62 -16.56 -1.70 13.94
C ILE A 62 -15.43 -2.71 13.97
N MET A 63 -15.72 -3.99 13.70
CA MET A 63 -14.70 -5.05 13.71
C MET A 63 -13.67 -4.84 12.61
N THR A 64 -14.10 -4.45 11.41
CA THR A 64 -13.19 -4.15 10.30
C THR A 64 -12.29 -2.96 10.65
N ALA A 65 -12.86 -1.88 11.17
CA ALA A 65 -12.10 -0.71 11.58
C ALA A 65 -11.08 -1.05 12.68
N LEU A 66 -11.47 -1.89 13.64
CA LEU A 66 -10.60 -2.36 14.71
C LEU A 66 -9.43 -3.17 14.15
N VAL A 67 -9.69 -4.12 13.25
CA VAL A 67 -8.63 -4.94 12.62
C VAL A 67 -7.67 -4.07 11.81
N VAL A 68 -8.18 -3.14 11.00
CA VAL A 68 -7.34 -2.22 10.21
C VAL A 68 -6.48 -1.35 11.13
N LEU A 69 -7.07 -0.77 12.18
CA LEU A 69 -6.33 0.04 13.15
C LEU A 69 -5.24 -0.77 13.85
N LEU A 70 -5.55 -1.98 14.32
CA LEU A 70 -4.57 -2.83 14.98
C LEU A 70 -3.45 -3.23 14.02
N ALA A 71 -3.79 -3.67 12.80
CA ALA A 71 -2.82 -4.03 11.78
C ALA A 71 -1.89 -2.86 11.43
N ASP A 72 -2.45 -1.67 11.20
CA ASP A 72 -1.68 -0.46 10.86
C ASP A 72 -0.76 -0.02 12.02
N ARG A 73 -1.26 -0.09 13.25
CA ARG A 73 -0.50 0.30 14.45
C ARG A 73 0.61 -0.69 14.76
N ILE A 74 0.35 -1.98 14.68
CA ILE A 74 1.38 -3.02 14.88
C ILE A 74 2.42 -2.93 13.76
N SER A 75 1.98 -2.85 12.50
CA SER A 75 2.90 -2.77 11.37
C SER A 75 3.76 -1.51 11.44
N SER A 76 3.15 -0.34 11.61
CA SER A 76 3.87 0.94 11.54
C SER A 76 4.59 1.30 12.83
N GLY A 77 4.06 0.91 13.98
CA GLY A 77 4.64 1.24 15.29
C GLY A 77 5.68 0.24 15.78
N ILE A 78 5.57 -1.04 15.39
CA ILE A 78 6.43 -2.11 15.91
C ILE A 78 7.29 -2.72 14.80
N ILE A 79 6.66 -3.23 13.73
CA ILE A 79 7.39 -4.03 12.73
C ILE A 79 8.35 -3.16 11.90
N LYS A 80 7.87 -2.05 11.34
CA LYS A 80 8.69 -1.18 10.47
C LYS A 80 9.94 -0.61 11.19
N PRO A 81 9.85 -0.12 12.44
CA PRO A 81 11.04 0.34 13.16
C PRO A 81 11.98 -0.77 13.64
N ILE A 82 11.51 -2.02 13.76
CA ILE A 82 12.40 -3.14 14.15
C ILE A 82 13.20 -3.65 12.95
N VAL A 83 12.57 -3.70 11.77
CA VAL A 83 13.21 -4.23 10.55
C VAL A 83 14.06 -3.17 9.84
N GLU A 84 13.68 -1.89 9.96
CA GLU A 84 14.41 -0.73 9.41
C GLU A 84 14.73 -0.83 7.91
N ARG A 85 13.94 -1.59 7.15
CA ARG A 85 14.10 -1.68 5.70
C ARG A 85 13.70 -0.36 5.06
N LEU A 86 14.67 0.30 4.41
CA LEU A 86 14.44 1.51 3.63
C LEU A 86 13.53 1.21 2.43
N ARG A 87 12.62 2.14 2.15
CA ARG A 87 11.88 2.10 0.89
C ARG A 87 12.82 2.49 -0.27
N PRO A 88 12.58 1.98 -1.49
CA PRO A 88 13.39 2.29 -2.67
C PRO A 88 13.56 3.80 -2.95
N THR A 89 12.58 4.62 -2.56
CA THR A 89 12.64 6.10 -2.70
C THR A 89 13.56 6.80 -1.70
N HIS A 90 14.03 6.09 -0.68
CA HIS A 90 14.92 6.59 0.39
C HIS A 90 16.25 5.82 0.45
N ASP A 91 16.35 4.70 -0.27
CA ASP A 91 17.56 3.91 -0.35
C ASP A 91 18.63 4.69 -1.16
N PRO A 92 19.83 4.95 -0.61
CA PRO A 92 20.89 5.70 -1.29
C PRO A 92 21.24 5.18 -2.68
N ASP A 93 21.16 3.86 -2.87
CA ASP A 93 21.57 3.20 -4.11
C ASP A 93 20.46 3.26 -5.18
N LEU A 94 19.19 3.29 -4.77
CA LEU A 94 18.04 3.24 -5.67
C LEU A 94 17.34 4.58 -5.89
N GLN A 95 17.39 5.51 -4.93
CA GLN A 95 16.59 6.73 -4.91
C GLN A 95 16.77 7.65 -6.13
N ASN A 96 17.91 7.57 -6.80
CA ASN A 96 18.25 8.38 -7.97
C ASN A 96 17.92 7.70 -9.30
N ILE A 97 17.61 6.39 -9.26
CA ILE A 97 17.36 5.56 -10.45
C ILE A 97 15.85 5.35 -10.62
N VAL A 98 15.10 5.28 -9.52
CA VAL A 98 13.67 5.01 -9.54
C VAL A 98 12.86 6.21 -10.00
N HIS A 99 11.97 6.00 -10.97
CA HIS A 99 10.93 6.94 -11.37
C HIS A 99 9.88 7.07 -10.26
N VAL A 100 9.71 8.30 -9.74
CA VAL A 100 8.77 8.62 -8.67
C VAL A 100 7.62 9.45 -9.22
N VAL A 101 6.45 8.83 -9.34
CA VAL A 101 5.23 9.48 -9.83
C VAL A 101 4.80 10.61 -8.89
N ASN A 102 4.55 11.80 -9.44
CA ASN A 102 4.16 13.02 -8.71
C ASN A 102 5.11 13.42 -7.56
N GLY A 103 6.37 12.97 -7.58
CA GLY A 103 7.33 13.25 -6.51
C GLY A 103 6.95 12.67 -5.15
N TYR A 104 5.99 11.73 -5.10
CA TYR A 104 5.50 11.15 -3.86
C TYR A 104 6.54 10.26 -3.20
N ARG A 105 7.03 10.68 -2.03
CA ARG A 105 7.86 9.87 -1.15
C ARG A 105 7.07 9.58 0.12
N GLY A 106 6.83 8.30 0.38
CA GLY A 106 6.12 7.85 1.58
C GLY A 106 6.99 7.93 2.85
N GLY A 107 6.64 7.18 3.89
CA GLY A 107 7.49 7.06 5.08
C GLY A 107 8.85 6.39 4.79
N LEU A 108 9.80 6.54 5.71
CA LEU A 108 11.17 6.05 5.56
C LEU A 108 11.25 4.53 5.39
N TYR A 109 10.53 3.80 6.26
CA TYR A 109 10.54 2.34 6.31
C TYR A 109 9.29 1.72 5.67
N GLY A 110 9.44 0.57 5.02
CA GLY A 110 8.32 -0.13 4.38
C GLY A 110 8.61 -1.50 3.80
#